data_AF-A0A090W9J0-F1
#
_entry.id   AF-A0A090W9J0-F1
#
_cell.length_a   1.000
_cell.length_b   1.000
_cell.length_c   1.000
_cell.angle_alpha   90.00
_cell.angle_beta   90.00
_cell.angle_gamma   90.00
#
_symmetry.space_group_name_H-M   'P 1'
#
loop_
_entity.id
_entity.type
_entity.pdbx_description
1 polymer ?
#
loop_
_entity_poly.entity_id
_entity_poly.type
_entity_poly.pdbx_seq_one_letter_code
_entity_poly.pdbx_strand_id
1 'polypeptide(L)' 'MAWLDGRLILHEVAFTDILKKLERQYNVSFINKDKKLEQRYFTAKFDTEDIYEVLESLSTSGNFEYEFNKDNIIINP' A
#
# COMPACT_ATOMS: atom_id res chain seq x y z
N MET A 1 7.84 -8.47 -21.14
CA MET A 1 6.42 -8.70 -20.81
C MET A 1 6.37 -9.78 -19.74
N ALA A 2 6.04 -9.44 -18.48
CA ALA A 2 5.68 -10.38 -17.41
C ALA A 2 5.26 -9.61 -16.14
N TRP A 3 4.15 -8.89 -16.22
CA TRP A 3 3.31 -8.57 -15.06
C TRP A 3 2.19 -9.62 -14.98
N LEU A 4 2.52 -10.89 -15.20
CA LEU A 4 1.62 -11.87 -15.81
C LEU A 4 0.48 -12.39 -14.91
N ASP A 5 0.21 -11.80 -13.74
CA ASP A 5 -0.86 -12.32 -12.88
C ASP A 5 -1.55 -11.30 -11.95
N GLY A 6 -1.24 -10.00 -11.99
CA GLY A 6 -1.94 -9.04 -11.10
C GLY A 6 -1.74 -9.29 -9.59
N ARG A 7 -0.78 -10.14 -9.21
CA ARG A 7 -0.52 -10.52 -7.80
C ARG A 7 0.58 -9.67 -7.19
N LEU A 8 0.25 -8.93 -6.13
CA LEU A 8 1.24 -8.19 -5.35
C LEU A 8 1.69 -9.05 -4.16
N ILE A 9 2.93 -9.51 -4.22
CA ILE A 9 3.55 -10.29 -3.14
C ILE A 9 4.57 -9.42 -2.42
N LEU A 10 4.39 -9.28 -1.11
CA LEU A 10 5.23 -8.54 -0.18
C LEU A 10 5.72 -9.53 0.86
N HIS A 11 7.04 -9.64 1.01
CA HIS A 11 7.67 -10.47 2.02
C HIS A 11 8.70 -9.62 2.77
N GLU A 12 8.43 -9.34 4.04
CA GLU A 12 9.25 -8.47 4.88
C GLU A 12 9.64 -7.14 4.20
N VAL A 13 8.66 -6.48 3.59
CA VAL A 13 8.87 -5.21 2.88
C VAL A 13 8.53 -4.05 3.80
N ALA A 14 9.40 -3.04 3.86
CA ALA A 14 9.14 -1.82 4.59
C ALA A 14 7.91 -1.09 4.02
N PHE A 15 7.08 -0.52 4.88
CA PHE A 15 5.85 0.16 4.47
C PHE A 15 6.09 1.22 3.39
N THR A 16 7.15 2.01 3.51
CA THR A 16 7.54 3.02 2.51
C THR A 16 7.76 2.42 1.11
N ASP A 17 8.35 1.23 1.04
CA ASP A 17 8.58 0.55 -0.24
C ASP A 17 7.32 -0.15 -0.76
N ILE A 18 6.41 -0.54 0.12
CA ILE A 18 5.07 -1.01 -0.24
C ILE A 18 4.32 0.13 -0.93
N LEU A 19 4.27 1.32 -0.33
CA LEU A 19 3.60 2.49 -0.91
C LEU A 19 4.14 2.79 -2.31
N LYS A 20 5.47 2.86 -2.50
CA LYS A 20 6.08 3.08 -3.82
C LYS A 20 5.71 2.02 -4.87
N LYS A 21 5.55 0.75 -4.46
CA LYS A 21 5.08 -0.32 -5.36
C LYS A 21 3.64 -0.06 -5.79
N LEU A 22 2.79 0.32 -4.85
CA LEU A 22 1.38 0.67 -5.11
C LEU A 22 1.27 1.91 -6.01
N GLU A 23 2.09 2.95 -5.80
CA GLU A 23 2.12 4.15 -6.66
C GLU A 23 2.34 3.78 -8.13
N ARG A 24 3.31 2.90 -8.41
CA ARG A 24 3.66 2.49 -9.77
C ARG A 24 2.62 1.57 -10.41
N GLN A 25 1.99 0.72 -9.61
CA GLN A 25 1.03 -0.27 -10.09
C GLN A 25 -0.34 0.36 -10.38
N TYR A 26 -0.78 1.28 -9.52
CA TYR A 26 -2.11 1.89 -9.60
C TYR A 26 -2.10 3.33 -10.09
N ASN A 27 -0.92 3.89 -10.38
CA ASN A 27 -0.74 5.27 -10.84
C ASN A 27 -1.34 6.30 -9.87
N VAL A 28 -1.08 6.11 -8.58
CA VAL A 28 -1.49 6.99 -7.46
C VAL A 28 -0.26 7.55 -6.75
N SER A 29 -0.44 8.56 -5.89
CA SER A 29 0.62 9.07 -5.01
C SER A 29 0.22 8.89 -3.53
N PHE A 30 1.16 8.52 -2.67
CA PHE A 30 0.90 8.41 -1.23
C PHE A 30 1.53 9.54 -0.43
N ILE A 31 0.79 10.04 0.57
CA ILE A 31 1.27 10.98 1.57
C ILE A 31 1.17 10.29 2.92
N ASN A 32 2.30 9.73 3.39
CA ASN A 32 2.35 9.12 4.71
C ASN A 32 2.60 10.19 5.80
N LYS A 33 1.64 10.40 6.70
CA LYS A 33 1.82 11.25 7.88
C LYS A 33 2.24 10.46 9.12
N ASP A 34 2.12 9.13 9.11
CA ASP A 34 2.54 8.29 10.23
C ASP A 34 3.98 7.77 10.03
N LYS A 35 4.91 8.47 10.67
CA LYS A 35 6.33 8.09 10.68
C LYS A 35 6.61 6.75 11.38
N LYS A 36 5.71 6.27 12.26
CA LYS A 36 5.89 4.98 12.93
C LYS A 36 5.72 3.83 11.95
N LEU A 37 4.85 3.98 10.95
CA LEU A 37 4.64 2.97 9.92
C LEU A 37 5.82 2.88 8.96
N GLU A 38 6.58 3.96 8.75
CA GLU A 38 7.70 3.96 7.78
C GLU A 38 8.73 2.87 8.04
N GLN A 39 8.95 2.52 9.31
CA GLN A 39 9.92 1.52 9.76
C GLN A 39 9.30 0.13 9.98
N ARG A 40 8.00 -0.03 9.72
CA ARG A 40 7.29 -1.28 9.91
C ARG A 40 7.38 -2.12 8.65
N TYR A 41 7.69 -3.40 8.85
CA TYR A 41 7.74 -4.39 7.78
C TYR A 41 6.43 -5.15 7.71
N PHE A 42 5.98 -5.42 6.50
CA PHE A 42 4.77 -6.19 6.25
C PHE A 42 5.06 -7.37 5.31
N THR A 43 4.33 -8.44 5.56
CA THR A 43 4.26 -9.60 4.68
C THR A 43 2.79 -9.77 4.30
N ALA A 44 2.49 -9.63 3.02
CA ALA A 44 1.14 -9.70 2.49
C ALA A 44 1.15 -10.22 1.06
N LYS A 45 0.08 -10.90 0.67
CA LYS A 45 -0.15 -11.36 -0.69
C LYS A 45 -1.52 -10.91 -1.11
N PHE A 46 -1.57 -10.11 -2.16
CA PHE A 46 -2.79 -9.62 -2.75
C PHE A 46 -2.94 -10.25 -4.12
N ASP A 47 -4.10 -10.84 -4.36
CA ASP A 47 -4.49 -11.43 -5.64
C ASP A 47 -5.60 -10.59 -6.30
N THR A 48 -5.59 -9.28 -6.04
CA THR A 48 -6.60 -8.30 -6.50
C THR A 48 -5.94 -7.16 -7.28
N GLU A 49 -6.67 -6.63 -8.25
CA GLU A 49 -6.33 -5.43 -9.00
C GLU A 49 -6.97 -4.16 -8.41
N ASP A 50 -7.69 -4.28 -7.29
CA ASP A 50 -8.32 -3.14 -6.63
C ASP A 50 -7.43 -2.61 -5.49
N ILE A 51 -6.99 -1.36 -5.63
CA ILE A 51 -6.23 -0.65 -4.59
C ILE A 51 -7.03 -0.46 -3.28
N TYR A 52 -8.35 -0.35 -3.36
CA TYR A 52 -9.21 -0.20 -2.17
C TYR A 52 -9.10 -1.42 -1.25
N GLU A 53 -9.19 -2.63 -1.80
CA GLU A 53 -9.04 -3.88 -1.05
C GLU A 53 -7.64 -4.02 -0.44
N VAL A 54 -6.61 -3.64 -1.22
CA VAL A 54 -5.22 -3.65 -0.74
C VAL A 54 -5.06 -2.71 0.45
N LEU A 55 -5.60 -1.48 0.36
CA LEU A 55 -5.49 -0.48 1.41
C LEU A 55 -6.32 -0.80 2.63
N GLU A 56 -7.51 -1.38 2.48
CA GLU A 56 -8.34 -1.85 3.60
C GLU A 56 -7.63 -2.95 4.41
N SER A 57 -6.97 -3.89 3.72
CA SER A 57 -6.17 -4.92 4.38
C SER A 57 -4.94 -4.33 5.08
N LEU A 58 -4.23 -3.42 4.42
CA LEU A 58 -3.07 -2.74 4.99
C LEU A 58 -3.46 -1.86 6.17
N SER A 59 -4.58 -1.13 6.10
CA SER A 59 -5.07 -0.26 7.17
C SER A 59 -5.42 -1.07 8.41
N THR A 60 -6.06 -2.21 8.23
CA THR A 60 -6.38 -3.15 9.31
C THR A 60 -5.12 -3.74 9.94
N SER A 61 -4.16 -4.19 9.13
CA SER A 61 -2.90 -4.78 9.62
C SER A 61 -1.98 -3.74 10.29
N GLY A 62 -1.91 -2.57 9.69
CA GLY A 62 -1.09 -1.44 10.11
C GLY A 62 -1.72 -0.62 11.25
N ASN A 63 -3.03 -0.77 11.47
CA ASN A 63 -3.84 0.03 12.37
C ASN A 63 -3.68 1.53 12.08
N PHE A 64 -4.03 1.92 10.86
CA PHE A 64 -3.98 3.31 10.37
C PHE A 64 -5.24 3.66 9.60
N GLU A 65 -5.52 4.94 9.44
CA GLU A 65 -6.61 5.43 8.59
C GLU A 65 -6.07 5.98 7.27
N TYR A 66 -6.86 5.91 6.20
CA TYR A 66 -6.50 6.48 4.91
C TYR A 66 -7.64 7.30 4.30
N GLU A 67 -7.27 8.29 3.50
CA GLU A 67 -8.21 9.15 2.78
C GLU A 67 -7.82 9.25 1.30
N PHE A 68 -8.79 9.11 0.41
CA PHE A 68 -8.62 9.34 -1.02
C PHE A 68 -8.88 10.81 -1.37
N ASN A 69 -7.88 11.47 -1.95
CA ASN A 69 -7.95 12.85 -2.43
C ASN A 69 -7.54 12.91 -3.91
N LYS A 70 -8.52 12.68 -4.79
CA LYS A 70 -8.35 12.61 -6.25
C LYS A 70 -7.27 11.60 -6.63
N ASP A 71 -6.04 12.06 -6.83
CA ASP A 71 -4.89 11.25 -7.26
C ASP A 71 -3.94 10.89 -6.10
N ASN A 72 -4.22 11.41 -4.90
CA ASN A 72 -3.39 11.21 -3.71
C ASN A 72 -4.13 10.40 -2.65
N ILE A 73 -3.41 9.50 -1.98
CA ILE A 73 -3.89 8.76 -0.82
C ILE A 73 -3.12 9.22 0.40
N ILE A 74 -3.82 9.72 1.40
CA ILE A 74 -3.23 10.26 2.64
C ILE A 74 -3.35 9.18 3.72
N ILE A 75 -2.24 8.82 4.36
CA ILE A 75 -2.22 7.88 5.49
C ILE A 75 -2.06 8.68 6.78
N ASN A 76 -2.96 8.43 7.74
CA ASN A 76 -3.01 9.05 9.05
C ASN A 76 -2.82 7.98 10.15
N PRO A 77 -2.17 8.33 11.28
CA PRO A 77 -1.95 7.43 12.42
C PRO A 77 -3.23 7.05 13.17
#